data_AF-A0A699Z951-F1
#
_entry.id   AF-A0A699Z951-F1
#
_cell.length_a   1.000
_cell.length_b   1.000
_cell.length_c   1.000
_cell.angle_alpha   90.00
_cell.angle_beta   90.00
_cell.angle_gamma   90.00
#
_symmetry.space_group_name_H-M   'P 1'
#
loop_
_entity.id
_entity.type
_entity.pdbx_description
1 polymer ?
#
loop_
_entity_poly.entity_id
_entity_poly.type
_entity_poly.pdbx_seq_one_letter_code
_entity_poly.pdbx_strand_id
1 'polypeptide(L)' 'MPFAVNATATERAAWAIASTKRFIRPAQANNAYVFPAVGLAAVVTQASSISDEVCIALIGA' A
#
# COMPACT_ATOMS: atom_id res chain seq x y z
N MET A 1 12.52 17.14 11.93
CA MET A 1 12.90 16.71 10.56
C MET A 1 11.79 15.79 10.05
N PRO A 2 10.98 16.13 9.04
CA PRO A 2 10.01 15.17 8.54
C PRO A 2 10.76 14.13 7.70
N PHE A 3 10.67 12.86 8.12
CA PHE A 3 11.07 11.71 7.33
C PHE A 3 10.16 11.66 6.10
N ALA A 4 10.69 12.01 4.92
CA ALA A 4 9.93 11.91 3.68
C ALA A 4 9.72 10.42 3.33
N VAL A 5 8.54 9.90 3.62
CA VAL A 5 8.10 8.58 3.14
C VAL A 5 7.85 8.72 1.64
N ASN A 6 8.68 8.10 0.80
CA ASN A 6 8.52 8.14 -0.65
C ASN A 6 7.81 6.87 -1.12
N ALA A 7 6.49 6.99 -1.37
CA ALA A 7 5.66 5.92 -1.91
C ALA A 7 4.87 6.39 -3.13
N THR A 8 4.73 5.52 -4.14
CA THR A 8 3.99 5.83 -5.38
C THR A 8 3.12 4.65 -5.82
N ALA A 9 2.04 4.91 -6.56
CA ALA A 9 1.18 3.85 -7.10
C ALA A 9 1.91 2.99 -8.15
N THR A 10 2.75 3.64 -8.96
CA THR A 10 3.60 2.98 -9.97
C THR A 10 4.95 2.64 -9.39
N GLU A 11 5.55 1.55 -9.86
CA GLU A 11 6.92 1.19 -9.52
C GLU A 11 7.90 2.28 -9.94
N ARG A 12 8.89 2.54 -9.09
CA ARG A 12 9.99 3.45 -9.41
C ARG A 12 11.30 2.78 -9.08
N ALA A 13 12.27 2.96 -9.98
CA ALA A 13 13.61 2.45 -9.79
C ALA A 13 14.27 3.02 -8.53
N ALA A 14 15.16 2.22 -7.95
CA ALA A 14 15.99 2.68 -6.84
C ALA A 14 16.92 3.81 -7.30
N TRP A 15 17.19 4.77 -6.42
CA TRP A 15 18.12 5.86 -6.70
C TRP A 15 19.08 6.11 -5.53
N ALA A 16 20.28 6.59 -5.83
CA ALA A 16 21.29 6.91 -4.84
C ALA A 16 21.11 8.34 -4.34
N ILE A 17 21.13 8.56 -3.02
CA ILE A 17 21.13 9.91 -2.46
C ILE A 17 22.54 10.48 -2.61
N ALA A 18 22.71 11.51 -3.45
CA ALA A 18 24.02 12.06 -3.84
C ALA A 18 24.95 12.41 -2.65
N SER A 19 24.42 12.78 -1.49
CA SER A 19 25.20 13.12 -0.29
C SER A 19 25.51 11.95 0.64
N THR A 20 25.07 10.72 0.32
CA THR A 20 25.21 9.55 1.19
C THR A 20 25.59 8.29 0.41
N LYS A 21 26.08 7.24 1.09
CA LYS A 21 26.26 5.90 0.50
C LYS A 21 24.97 5.06 0.50
N ARG A 22 23.80 5.70 0.58
CA ARG A 22 22.50 5.02 0.72
C ARG A 22 21.73 5.02 -0.59
N PHE A 23 21.18 3.86 -0.93
CA PHE A 23 20.17 3.70 -1.97
C PHE A 23 18.78 3.79 -1.36
N ILE A 24 17.90 4.56 -2.00
CA ILE A 24 16.47 4.60 -1.69
C ILE A 24 15.76 3.71 -2.69
N ARG A 25 14.96 2.77 -2.16
CA ARG A 25 13.94 2.04 -2.90
C ARG A 25 12.59 2.61 -2.49
N PRO A 26 11.89 3.35 -3.37
CA PRO A 26 10.56 3.87 -3.04
C PRO A 26 9.60 2.71 -2.84
N ALA A 27 8.71 2.83 -1.85
CA ALA A 27 7.67 1.84 -1.63
C ALA A 27 6.57 1.98 -2.70
N GLN A 28 5.84 0.90 -2.97
CA GLN A 28 4.65 0.95 -3.82
C GLN A 28 3.39 0.99 -2.96
N ALA A 29 2.61 2.06 -3.11
CA ALA A 29 1.30 2.21 -2.49
C ALA A 29 0.24 1.91 -3.56
N ASN A 30 -0.01 0.63 -3.81
CA ASN A 30 -0.91 0.15 -4.85
C ASN A 30 -2.14 -0.54 -4.26
N ASN A 31 -3.33 -0.27 -4.79
CA ASN A 31 -4.57 -0.92 -4.36
C ASN A 31 -4.56 -2.45 -4.57
N ALA A 32 -3.65 -2.97 -5.39
CA ALA A 32 -3.38 -4.39 -5.53
C ALA A 32 -3.04 -5.08 -4.20
N TYR A 33 -2.59 -4.33 -3.18
CA TYR A 33 -2.34 -4.87 -1.84
C TYR A 33 -3.59 -4.98 -0.96
N VAL A 34 -4.71 -4.36 -1.36
CA VAL A 34 -5.95 -4.30 -0.56
C VAL A 34 -7.09 -5.08 -1.24
N PHE A 35 -7.31 -4.86 -2.54
CA PHE A 35 -8.45 -5.42 -3.27
C PHE A 35 -8.55 -6.96 -3.25
N PRO A 36 -7.46 -7.74 -3.33
CA PRO A 36 -7.57 -9.20 -3.25
C PRO A 36 -8.11 -9.69 -1.90
N ALA A 37 -7.67 -9.08 -0.80
CA ALA A 37 -8.12 -9.44 0.54
C ALA A 37 -9.60 -9.05 0.75
N VAL A 38 -9.97 -7.83 0.35
CA VAL A 38 -11.36 -7.35 0.37
C VAL A 38 -12.26 -8.27 -0.46
N GLY A 39 -11.84 -8.60 -1.69
CA GLY A 39 -12.60 -9.45 -2.61
C GLY A 39 -12.79 -10.87 -2.07
N LEU A 40 -11.74 -11.47 -1.52
CA LEU A 40 -11.83 -12.80 -0.90
C LEU A 40 -12.80 -12.80 0.28
N ALA A 41 -12.70 -11.81 1.16
CA ALA A 41 -13.60 -11.69 2.31
C ALA A 41 -15.06 -11.53 1.88
N ALA A 42 -15.34 -10.69 0.88
CA ALA A 42 -16.69 -10.48 0.36
C ALA A 42 -17.28 -11.77 -0.25
N VAL A 43 -16.50 -12.53 -1.02
CA VAL A 43 -16.95 -13.80 -1.61
C VAL A 43 -17.23 -14.85 -0.53
N VAL A 44 -16.31 -15.05 0.42
CA VAL A 44 -16.45 -16.07 1.47
C VAL A 44 -17.64 -15.78 2.38
N THR A 45 -17.89 -14.50 2.69
CA THR A 45 -19.00 -14.07 3.54
C THR A 45 -20.31 -13.84 2.78
N GLN A 46 -20.30 -13.96 1.46
CA GLN A 46 -21.44 -13.61 0.59
C GLN A 46 -21.95 -12.17 0.85
N ALA A 47 -21.03 -11.24 1.13
CA ALA A 47 -21.38 -9.86 1.43
C ALA A 47 -22.02 -9.18 0.23
N SER A 48 -23.14 -8.47 0.45
CA SER A 48 -23.84 -7.67 -0.57
C SER A 48 -23.28 -6.24 -0.70
N SER A 49 -22.50 -5.80 0.28
CA SER A 49 -21.86 -4.48 0.32
C SER A 49 -20.59 -4.53 1.16
N ILE A 50 -19.66 -3.59 0.90
CA ILE A 50 -18.42 -3.42 1.66
C ILE A 50 -18.46 -2.00 2.24
N SER A 51 -18.29 -1.87 3.55
CA SER A 51 -18.26 -0.57 4.23
C SER A 51 -16.82 -0.05 4.36
N ASP A 52 -16.68 1.26 4.59
CA ASP A 52 -15.38 1.91 4.72
C ASP A 52 -14.58 1.36 5.93
N GLU A 53 -15.27 0.92 6.98
CA GLU A 53 -14.66 0.31 8.16
C GLU A 53 -13.90 -0.98 7.83
N VAL A 54 -14.40 -1.77 6.86
CA VAL A 54 -13.73 -2.99 6.40
C VAL A 54 -12.42 -2.63 5.69
N CYS A 55 -12.44 -1.60 4.85
CA CYS A 55 -11.24 -1.11 4.17
C CYS A 55 -10.22 -0.54 5.15
N ILE A 56 -10.66 0.22 6.16
CA ILE A 56 -9.78 0.78 7.19
C ILE A 56 -9.17 -0.33 8.05
N ALA A 57 -9.95 -1.34 8.44
CA ALA A 57 -9.47 -2.47 9.21
C ALA A 57 -8.35 -3.25 8.49
N LEU A 58 -8.43 -3.37 7.17
CA LEU A 58 -7.40 -4.06 6.36
C LEU A 58 -6.11 -3.26 6.18
N ILE A 59 -6.16 -1.93 6.31
CA ILE A 59 -4.97 -1.07 6.19
C ILE A 59 -4.25 -0.95 7.54
N GLY A 60 -4.97 -1.09 8.65
CA GLY A 60 -4.44 -0.95 10.02
C GLY A 60 -4.06 -2.25 10.73
N ALA A 61 -4.28 -3.42 10.13
CA ALA A 61 -3.93 -4.74 10.66
C ALA A 61 -2.53 -5.20 10.22
#